data_AF-A0A151RE58-F1
#
_entry.id   AF-A0A151RE58-F1
#
_cell.length_a   1.000
_cell.length_b   1.000
_cell.length_c   1.000
_cell.angle_alpha   90.00
_cell.angle_beta   90.00
_cell.angle_gamma   90.00
#
_symmetry.space_group_name_H-M   'P 1'
#
loop_
_entity.id
_entity.type
_entity.pdbx_description
1 polymer ?
#
loop_
_entity_poly.entity_id
_entity_poly.type
_entity_poly.pdbx_seq_one_letter_code
_entity_poly.pdbx_strand_id
1 'polypeptide(L)' 'MFDRGVVVDWVCFERAFLKKYFPESVRHAQEVEFMRLQQGGMSVTEYAMRFEHLARFYTQAVSEA' A
#
# COMPACT_ATOMS: atom_id res chain seq x y z
N MET A 1 -6.77 20.99 27.53
CA MET A 1 -7.57 19.91 28.14
C MET A 1 -7.57 18.77 27.14
N PHE A 2 -6.69 17.79 27.31
CA PHE A 2 -6.72 16.56 26.52
C PHE A 2 -7.62 15.60 27.29
N ASP A 3 -8.76 15.27 26.70
CA ASP A 3 -9.74 14.39 27.32
C ASP A 3 -9.11 13.03 27.62
N ARG A 4 -8.96 12.77 28.92
CA ARG A 4 -8.70 11.45 29.47
C ARG A 4 -9.98 10.63 29.26
N GLY A 5 -10.00 9.78 28.23
CA GLY A 5 -11.05 8.76 28.13
C GLY A 5 -11.63 8.48 26.75
N VAL A 6 -11.07 9.00 25.65
CA VAL A 6 -11.39 8.42 24.34
C VAL A 6 -10.69 7.07 24.28
N VAL A 7 -11.44 5.99 24.53
CA VAL A 7 -11.02 4.64 24.12
C VAL A 7 -10.72 4.77 22.64
N VAL A 8 -9.43 4.72 22.28
CA VAL A 8 -9.04 4.64 20.88
C VAL A 8 -9.56 3.29 20.42
N ASP A 9 -10.75 3.31 19.82
CA ASP A 9 -11.34 2.14 19.22
C ASP A 9 -10.32 1.53 18.25
N TRP A 10 -10.27 0.20 18.17
CA TRP A 10 -9.26 -0.49 17.37
C TRP A 10 -9.29 -0.01 15.91
N VAL A 11 -10.48 0.33 15.40
CA VAL A 11 -10.69 0.92 14.06
C VAL A 11 -10.03 2.29 13.92
N CYS A 12 -10.07 3.13 14.96
CA CYS A 12 -9.40 4.43 14.97
C CYS A 12 -7.88 4.29 14.98
N PHE A 13 -7.36 3.34 15.77
CA PHE A 13 -5.94 3.01 15.77
C PHE A 13 -5.49 2.49 14.41
N GLU A 14 -6.20 1.52 13.85
CA GLU A 14 -5.89 0.91 12.55
C GLU A 14 -5.88 1.96 11.44
N ARG A 15 -6.90 2.83 11.36
CA ARG A 15 -6.93 3.93 10.37
C ARG A 15 -5.76 4.89 10.54
N ALA A 16 -5.44 5.30 11.77
CA ALA A 16 -4.34 6.22 12.02
C ALA A 16 -2.97 5.57 11.71
N PHE A 17 -2.82 4.29 12.04
CA PHE A 17 -1.64 3.50 11.76
C PHE A 17 -1.43 3.33 10.25
N LEU A 18 -2.47 2.87 9.54
CA LEU A 18 -2.43 2.73 8.08
C LEU A 18 -2.15 4.07 7.41
N LYS A 19 -2.79 5.17 7.83
CA LYS A 19 -2.51 6.50 7.27
C LYS A 19 -1.07 6.96 7.48
N LYS A 20 -0.47 6.64 8.64
CA LYS A 20 0.90 7.06 8.99
C LYS A 20 1.96 6.22 8.28
N TYR A 21 1.76 4.91 8.17
CA TYR A 21 2.76 3.96 7.68
C TYR A 21 2.53 3.51 6.24
N PHE A 22 1.30 3.63 5.73
CA PHE A 22 0.89 3.33 4.36
C PHE A 22 0.18 4.53 3.73
N PRO A 23 0.87 5.68 3.58
CA PRO A 23 0.27 6.87 3.00
C PRO A 23 -0.17 6.59 1.56
N GLU A 24 -1.29 7.18 1.16
CA GLU A 24 -1.86 7.03 -0.19
C GLU A 24 -0.84 7.43 -1.29
N SER A 25 0.07 8.36 -1.00
CA SER A 25 1.15 8.75 -1.91
C SER A 25 2.11 7.61 -2.24
N VAL A 26 2.43 6.75 -1.27
CA VAL A 26 3.30 5.58 -1.48
C VAL A 26 2.57 4.53 -2.31
N ARG A 27 1.29 4.29 -2.03
CA ARG A 27 0.44 3.39 -2.84
C ARG A 27 0.35 3.87 -4.27
N HIS A 28 0.06 5.16 -4.48
CA HIS A 28 -0.05 5.73 -5.81
C HIS A 28 1.28 5.70 -6.57
N ALA A 29 2.40 5.95 -5.88
CA ALA A 29 3.73 5.81 -6.49
C ALA A 29 4.00 4.37 -6.95
N GLN A 30 3.62 3.37 -6.15
CA GLN A 30 3.77 1.96 -6.50
C GLN A 30 2.83 1.53 -7.64
N GLU A 31 1.60 2.05 -7.70
CA GLU A 31 0.69 1.83 -8.84
C GLU A 31 1.26 2.41 -10.13
N VAL A 32 1.82 3.62 -10.08
CA VAL A 32 2.48 4.25 -11.24
C VAL A 32 3.71 3.46 -11.66
N GLU A 33 4.50 2.95 -10.71
CA GLU A 33 5.64 2.08 -10.99
C GLU A 33 5.19 0.76 -11.63
N PHE A 34 4.12 0.15 -11.15
CA PHE A 34 3.53 -1.07 -11.72
C PHE A 34 3.06 -0.86 -13.15
N MET A 35 2.31 0.21 -13.42
CA MET A 35 1.83 0.55 -14.76
C MET A 35 2.96 0.81 -15.77
N ARG A 36 4.12 1.26 -15.26
CA ARG A 36 5.32 1.53 -16.07
C ARG A 36 6.32 0.38 -16.04
N LEU A 37 6.02 -0.72 -15.33
CA LEU A 37 6.94 -1.83 -15.15
C LEU A 37 7.15 -2.56 -16.48
N GLN A 38 8.35 -2.42 -17.03
CA GLN A 38 8.81 -3.15 -18.20
C GLN A 38 9.98 -4.04 -17.78
N GLN A 39 10.10 -5.22 -18.39
CA GLN A 39 11.20 -6.14 -18.08
C GLN A 39 12.57 -5.50 -18.32
N GLY A 40 12.74 -4.75 -19.42
CA GLY A 40 13.99 -4.10 -19.75
C GLY A 40 15.16 -5.09 -19.78
N GLY A 41 16.23 -4.77 -19.05
CA GLY A 41 17.39 -5.65 -18.87
C GLY A 41 17.33 -6.58 -17.65
N MET A 42 16.19 -6.64 -16.95
CA MET A 42 16.03 -7.53 -15.78
C MET A 42 15.93 -8.99 -16.23
N SER A 43 16.47 -9.90 -15.42
CA SER A 43 16.17 -11.31 -15.58
C SER A 43 14.68 -11.56 -15.34
N VAL A 44 14.15 -12.64 -15.91
CA VAL A 44 12.73 -13.02 -15.75
C VAL A 44 12.35 -13.17 -14.27
N THR A 45 13.26 -13.71 -13.45
CA THR A 45 13.05 -13.86 -12.01
C THR A 45 12.97 -12.52 -11.28
N GLU A 46 13.87 -11.59 -11.58
CA GLU A 46 13.84 -10.24 -10.99
C GLU A 46 12.57 -9.47 -11.39
N TYR A 47 12.17 -9.60 -12.65
CA TYR A 47 10.92 -9.02 -13.13
C TYR A 47 9.70 -9.62 -12.41
N ALA A 48 9.63 -10.94 -12.27
CA ALA A 48 8.54 -11.62 -11.56
C ALA A 48 8.44 -11.18 -10.09
N MET A 49 9.57 -11.10 -9.38
CA MET A 49 9.60 -10.61 -8.00
C MET A 49 9.11 -9.16 -7.88
N ARG A 50 9.53 -8.27 -8.80
CA ARG A 50 9.06 -6.88 -8.85
C ARG A 50 7.57 -6.80 -9.16
N PHE A 51 7.10 -7.59 -10.10
CA PHE A 51 5.70 -7.65 -10.48
C PHE A 51 4.83 -8.09 -9.30
N GLU A 52 5.18 -9.19 -8.62
CA GLU A 52 4.44 -9.68 -7.45
C GLU A 52 4.45 -8.69 -6.29
N HIS A 53 5.58 -8.02 -6.04
CA HIS A 53 5.68 -7.01 -5.00
C HIS A 53 4.72 -5.84 -5.25
N LEU A 54 4.73 -5.32 -6.48
CA LEU A 54 3.90 -4.18 -6.88
C LEU A 54 2.42 -4.55 -6.99
N ALA A 55 2.09 -5.77 -7.43
CA ALA A 55 0.72 -6.26 -7.52
C ALA A 55 -0.02 -6.27 -6.17
N ARG A 56 0.69 -6.48 -5.05
CA ARG A 56 0.11 -6.47 -3.70
C ARG A 56 -0.55 -5.13 -3.34
N PHE A 57 -0.02 -4.02 -3.86
CA PHE A 57 -0.56 -2.68 -3.60
C PHE A 57 -1.81 -2.37 -4.42
N TYR A 58 -2.02 -3.10 -5.53
CA TYR A 58 -3.22 -2.99 -6.35
C TYR A 58 -4.42 -3.71 -5.72
N THR A 59 -4.21 -4.89 -5.11
CA THR A 59 -5.27 -5.65 -4.44
C THR A 59 -5.93 -4.92 -3.28
N GLN A 60 -5.24 -3.97 -2.63
CA GLN A 60 -5.81 -3.17 -1.54
C GLN A 60 -6.76 -2.04 -2.02
N ALA A 61 -6.81 -1.78 -3.34
CA ALA A 61 -7.77 -0.86 -3.96
C ALA A 61 -9.06 -1.56 -4.42
N VAL A 62 -9.04 -2.89 -4.56
CA VAL A 62 -10.22 -3.70 -4.88
C VAL A 62 -10.71 -4.34 -3.58
N SER A 63 -11.28 -3.53 -2.69
CA SER A 63 -12.29 -4.07 -1.78
C SER A 63 -13.46 -4.55 -2.65
N GLU A 64 -13.81 -5.82 -2.51
CA GLU A 64 -14.86 -6.54 -3.23
C GLU A 64 -16.12 -5.69 -3.46
N ALA A 65 -16.65 -5.78 -4.69
CA ALA A 65 -17.99 -5.34 -5.04
C ALA A 65 -19.03 -6.35 -4.56
#